data_AF-A0AAW7ZH49-F1
#
_entry.id   AF-A0AAW7ZH49-F1
#
_cell.length_a   1.000
_cell.length_b   1.000
_cell.length_c   1.000
_cell.angle_alpha   90.00
_cell.angle_beta   90.00
_cell.angle_gamma   90.00
#
_symmetry.space_group_name_H-M   'P 1'
#
loop_
_entity.id
_entity.type
_entity.pdbx_description
1 polymer ?
#
loop_
_entity_poly.entity_id
_entity_poly.type
_entity_poly.pdbx_seq_one_letter_code
_entity_poly.pdbx_strand_id
1 'polypeptide(L)'
;GLRTRKSGQYRHVDLHLVVARHLPVGEAHSLCDKIEAEIEGKLPRVHMLIHCEPCEAVEEPGEAICHGSSCGMNGKGCPEGRCPISDGNKENRP
;
A
#
# COMPACT_ATOMS: atom_id res chain seq x y z
N GLY A 1 16.23 -2.19 -3.83
CA GLY A 1 17.65 -2.25 -4.26
C GLY A 1 17.80 -2.82 -5.67
N LEU A 2 18.94 -2.63 -6.35
CA LEU A 2 19.17 -3.17 -7.71
C LEU A 2 20.53 -3.91 -7.77
N ARG A 3 20.51 -5.15 -8.24
CA ARG A 3 21.72 -5.94 -8.49
C ARG A 3 21.69 -6.49 -9.91
N THR A 4 22.83 -6.43 -10.59
CA THR A 4 22.97 -7.01 -11.93
C THR A 4 24.21 -7.88 -11.99
N ARG A 5 24.14 -8.97 -12.75
CA ARG A 5 25.30 -9.82 -13.06
C ARG A 5 25.22 -10.34 -14.50
N LYS A 6 26.37 -10.68 -15.08
CA LYS A 6 26.46 -11.24 -16.42
C LYS A 6 26.86 -12.71 -16.35
N SER A 7 26.20 -13.56 -17.14
CA SER A 7 26.55 -14.97 -17.30
C SER A 7 26.61 -15.29 -18.79
N GLY A 8 27.83 -15.33 -19.33
CA GLY A 8 28.03 -15.43 -20.78
C GLY A 8 27.32 -14.32 -21.54
N GLN A 9 26.40 -14.70 -22.44
CA GLN A 9 25.61 -13.77 -23.25
C GLN A 9 24.34 -13.23 -22.56
N TYR A 10 24.02 -13.73 -21.37
CA TYR A 10 22.85 -13.35 -20.60
C TYR A 10 23.20 -12.34 -19.51
N ARG A 11 22.24 -11.46 -19.21
CA ARG A 11 22.28 -10.56 -18.06
C ARG A 11 21.18 -10.97 -17.10
N HIS A 12 21.48 -10.97 -15.82
CA HIS A 12 20.50 -11.24 -14.78
C HIS A 12 20.37 -10.01 -13.90
N VAL A 13 19.13 -9.64 -13.61
CA VAL A 13 18.77 -8.45 -12.85
C VAL A 13 17.91 -8.88 -11.69
N ASP A 14 18.39 -8.66 -10.47
CA ASP A 14 17.58 -8.81 -9.26
C ASP A 14 17.17 -7.40 -8.81
N LEU A 15 15.87 -7.13 -8.87
CA LEU A 15 15.27 -5.86 -8.45
C LEU A 15 14.48 -6.09 -7.17
N HIS A 16 14.78 -5.28 -6.16
CA HIS A 16 14.02 -5.26 -4.92
C HIS A 16 13.21 -3.96 -4.88
N LEU A 17 11.89 -4.12 -4.95
CA LEU A 17 10.90 -3.06 -5.14
C LEU A 17 10.08 -2.88 -3.87
N VAL A 18 10.07 -1.65 -3.35
CA VAL A 18 9.22 -1.28 -2.21
C VAL A 18 7.98 -0.56 -2.76
N VAL A 19 6.79 -1.02 -2.39
CA VAL A 19 5.51 -0.45 -2.82
C VAL A 19 4.69 0.06 -1.64
N ALA A 20 3.64 0.84 -1.90
CA ALA A 20 2.72 1.24 -0.85
C ALA A 20 2.08 0.03 -0.17
N ARG A 21 2.02 0.03 1.17
CA ARG A 21 1.48 -1.08 1.97
C ARG A 21 0.03 -1.46 1.61
N HIS A 22 -0.78 -0.48 1.24
CA HIS A 22 -2.18 -0.64 0.86
C HIS A 22 -2.37 -0.87 -0.65
N LEU A 23 -1.29 -0.98 -1.42
CA LEU A 23 -1.39 -1.31 -2.85
C LEU A 23 -1.97 -2.72 -2.97
N PRO A 24 -3.07 -2.93 -3.71
CA PRO A 24 -3.61 -4.26 -3.92
C PRO A 24 -2.54 -5.18 -4.52
N VAL A 25 -2.48 -6.43 -4.05
CA VAL A 25 -1.48 -7.40 -4.51
C VAL A 25 -1.50 -7.56 -6.04
N GLY A 26 -2.69 -7.54 -6.65
CA GLY A 26 -2.83 -7.58 -8.11
C GLY A 26 -2.24 -6.36 -8.84
N GLU A 27 -2.32 -5.18 -8.25
CA GLU A 27 -1.68 -3.97 -8.80
C GLU A 27 -0.16 -4.02 -8.64
N ALA A 28 0.34 -4.53 -7.51
CA ALA A 28 1.77 -4.77 -7.32
C ALA A 28 2.33 -5.74 -8.37
N HIS A 29 1.62 -6.85 -8.63
CA HIS A 29 1.98 -7.78 -9.71
C HIS A 29 1.97 -7.12 -11.08
N SER A 30 0.91 -6.37 -11.40
CA SER A 30 0.81 -5.66 -12.68
C SER A 30 1.96 -4.67 -12.89
N LEU A 31 2.40 -4.01 -11.82
CA LEU A 31 3.55 -3.13 -11.84
C LEU A 31 4.85 -3.90 -12.11
N CYS A 32 5.08 -5.03 -11.43
CA CYS A 32 6.24 -5.89 -11.66
C CYS A 32 6.28 -6.40 -13.11
N ASP A 33 5.18 -6.95 -13.62
CA ASP A 33 5.07 -7.49 -14.99
C ASP A 33 5.40 -6.41 -16.04
N LYS A 34 4.89 -5.18 -15.84
CA LYS A 34 5.17 -4.06 -16.72
C LYS A 34 6.66 -3.69 -16.73
N ILE A 35 7.30 -3.67 -15.57
CA ILE A 35 8.73 -3.38 -15.44
C ILE A 35 9.56 -4.45 -16.16
N GLU A 36 9.22 -5.72 -15.98
CA GLU A 36 9.88 -6.84 -16.66
C GLU A 36 9.75 -6.72 -18.18
N ALA A 37 8.53 -6.56 -18.69
CA ALA A 37 8.28 -6.45 -20.13
C ALA A 37 9.02 -5.26 -20.78
N GLU A 38 9.02 -4.09 -20.12
CA GLU A 38 9.71 -2.92 -20.66
C GLU A 38 11.24 -3.09 -20.69
N ILE A 39 11.82 -3.76 -19.70
CA ILE A 39 13.27 -3.98 -19.64
C ILE A 39 13.68 -5.06 -20.63
N GLU A 40 12.96 -6.18 -20.69
CA GLU A 40 13.23 -7.27 -21.63
C GLU A 40 13.04 -6.82 -23.09
N GLY A 41 12.09 -5.93 -23.35
CA GLY A 41 11.89 -5.32 -24.67
C GLY A 41 13.04 -4.40 -25.12
N LYS A 42 13.76 -3.77 -24.17
CA LYS A 42 14.89 -2.86 -24.46
C LYS A 42 16.25 -3.55 -24.42
N LEU A 43 16.38 -4.62 -23.63
CA LEU A 43 17.64 -5.31 -23.38
C LEU A 43 17.51 -6.80 -23.72
N PRO A 44 18.03 -7.23 -24.89
CA PRO A 44 17.96 -8.63 -25.27
C PRO A 44 18.76 -9.51 -24.31
N ARG A 45 18.24 -10.73 -24.07
CA ARG A 45 18.85 -11.76 -23.20
C ARG A 45 19.02 -11.31 -21.74
N VAL A 46 18.08 -10.52 -21.25
CA VAL A 46 17.93 -10.23 -19.82
C VAL A 46 17.01 -11.27 -19.18
N HIS A 47 17.34 -11.70 -17.98
CA HIS A 47 16.45 -12.41 -17.07
C HIS A 47 16.28 -11.57 -15.82
N MET A 48 15.04 -11.18 -15.54
CA MET A 48 14.69 -10.38 -14.37
C MET A 48 14.15 -11.26 -13.24
N LEU A 49 14.38 -10.82 -12.00
CA LEU A 49 13.68 -11.29 -10.82
C LEU A 49 13.32 -10.07 -9.98
N ILE A 50 12.04 -9.83 -9.76
CA ILE A 50 11.57 -8.74 -8.89
C ILE A 50 11.08 -9.31 -7.56
N HIS A 51 11.70 -8.89 -6.46
CA HIS A 51 11.16 -9.08 -5.11
C HIS A 51 10.40 -7.82 -4.68
N CYS A 52 9.11 -7.95 -4.45
CA CYS A 52 8.24 -6.84 -4.06
C CYS A 52 7.90 -6.92 -2.57
N GLU A 53 8.08 -5.82 -1.84
CA GLU A 53 7.73 -5.72 -0.42
C GLU A 53 6.95 -4.42 -0.14
N PRO A 54 6.06 -4.42 0.86
CA PRO A 54 5.38 -3.19 1.28
C PRO A 54 6.35 -2.27 2.03
N CYS A 55 6.12 -0.96 1.96
CA CYS A 55 6.87 0.01 2.75
C CYS A 55 6.66 -0.19 4.26
N GLU A 56 7.71 0.04 5.03
CA GLU A 56 7.71 -0.08 6.50
C GLU A 56 7.01 1.09 7.21
N ALA A 57 6.76 2.20 6.50
CA ALA A 57 6.16 3.39 7.07
C ALA A 57 4.77 3.06 7.67
N VAL A 58 4.70 3.12 9.00
CA VAL A 58 3.47 3.19 9.79
C VAL A 58 2.86 4.58 9.66
N GLU A 59 2.41 4.92 8.47
CA GLU A 59 1.40 5.97 8.34
C GLU A 59 0.09 5.25 8.07
N GLU A 60 -0.50 4.70 9.14
CA GLU A 60 -1.86 4.20 9.15
C GLU A 60 -2.78 5.36 8.71
N PRO A 61 -3.37 5.35 7.51
CA PRO A 61 -4.28 6.40 7.11
C PRO A 61 -5.60 6.17 7.86
N GLY A 62 -5.68 6.70 9.08
CA GLY A 62 -6.96 7.02 9.70
C GLY A 62 -7.62 5.95 10.56
N GLU A 63 -6.86 5.21 11.37
CA GLU A 63 -7.39 4.70 12.64
C GLU A 63 -7.26 5.77 13.73
N ALA A 64 -7.94 6.91 13.52
CA ALA A 64 -8.36 7.72 14.66
C ALA A 64 -9.43 6.93 15.41
N ILE A 65 -8.99 5.95 16.21
CA ILE A 65 -9.85 5.23 17.12
C ILE A 65 -10.25 6.23 18.21
N CYS A 66 -11.53 6.56 18.25
CA CYS A 66 -12.12 7.40 19.27
C CYS A 66 -12.00 6.63 20.60
N HIS A 67 -10.92 6.84 21.38
CA HIS A 67 -10.84 6.37 22.76
C HIS A 67 -12.04 7.00 23.49
N GLY A 68 -13.00 6.16 23.92
CA GLY A 68 -14.36 6.57 24.30
C GLY A 68 -14.48 7.63 25.41
N SER A 69 -13.39 8.12 25.98
CA SER A 69 -13.34 9.19 26.96
C SER A 69 -13.61 10.59 26.41
N SER A 70 -13.59 10.82 25.09
CA SER A 70 -13.86 12.15 24.50
C SER A 70 -15.02 12.20 23.49
N CYS A 71 -15.72 11.10 23.22
CA CYS A 71 -16.92 11.15 22.37
C CYS A 71 -18.04 11.91 23.12
N GLY A 72 -18.52 13.02 22.55
CA GLY A 72 -19.63 13.82 23.08
C GLY A 72 -19.27 15.12 23.81
N MET A 73 -17.99 15.49 23.93
CA MET A 73 -17.64 16.83 24.43
C MET A 73 -17.60 17.83 23.27
N ASN A 74 -18.26 18.99 23.44
CA ASN A 74 -18.34 20.05 22.45
C ASN A 74 -16.94 20.56 22.04
N GLY A 75 -16.40 20.00 20.95
CA GLY A 75 -15.24 20.55 20.25
C GLY A 75 -14.05 19.60 20.15
N LYS A 76 -13.84 19.11 18.92
CA LYS A 76 -12.61 18.53 18.37
C LYS A 76 -12.20 17.17 18.97
N GLY A 77 -12.72 16.09 18.39
CA GLY A 77 -12.29 14.74 18.78
C GLY A 77 -12.35 13.69 17.70
N CYS A 78 -13.46 13.58 16.94
CA CYS A 78 -13.66 12.41 16.08
C CYS A 78 -14.23 12.80 14.69
N PRO A 79 -13.78 12.14 13.60
CA PRO A 79 -14.35 12.33 12.26
C PRO A 79 -15.82 11.88 12.22
N GLU A 80 -16.64 12.57 11.42
CA GLU A 80 -18.08 12.28 11.29
C GLU A 80 -18.34 10.80 10.95
N GLY A 81 -19.33 10.19 11.60
CA GLY A 81 -19.76 8.81 11.34
C GLY A 81 -18.92 7.68 11.95
N ARG A 82 -17.90 7.99 12.78
CA ARG A 82 -17.00 6.99 13.39
C ARG A 82 -17.13 6.81 14.91
N CYS A 83 -18.08 7.46 15.59
CA CYS A 83 -18.30 7.15 17.01
C CYS A 83 -19.17 5.87 17.14
N PRO A 84 -18.73 4.86 17.91
CA PRO A 84 -19.51 3.65 18.15
C PRO A 84 -20.71 3.89 19.06
N ILE A 85 -20.75 5.03 19.74
CA ILE A 85 -21.96 5.53 20.41
C ILE A 85 -22.85 6.06 19.28
N SER A 86 -23.70 5.20 18.73
CA SER A 86 -24.83 5.66 17.94
C SER A 86 -25.56 6.69 18.79
N ASP A 87 -25.75 7.91 18.28
CA ASP A 87 -26.58 8.91 18.91
C ASP A 87 -27.89 8.23 19.34
N GLY A 88 -28.04 8.04 20.65
CA GLY A 88 -29.13 7.35 21.29
C GLY A 88 -30.42 8.16 21.25
N ASN A 89 -30.70 8.83 20.14
CA ASN A 89 -31.97 9.47 19.88
C ASN A 89 -32.30 9.48 18.38
N LYS A 90 -32.59 8.29 17.85
CA LYS A 90 -33.46 8.13 16.66
C LYS A 90 -34.92 7.93 17.09
N GLU A 91 -35.44 8.75 18.01
CA GLU A 91 -36.86 8.71 18.38
C GLU A 91 -37.44 10.13 18.39
N ASN A 92 -37.52 10.74 17.21
CA ASN A 92 -38.77 11.39 16.78
C ASN A 92 -38.69 11.78 15.31
N ARG A 93 -39.21 10.90 14.44
CA ARG A 93 -39.81 11.30 13.18
C ARG A 93 -41.32 11.44 13.46
N PRO A 94 -41.82 12.67 13.51
CA PRO A 94 -42.81 13.09 12.51
C PRO A 94 -42.27 14.16 11.56
#